data_AF-A0A355GMT1-F1
#
_entry.id   AF-A0A355GMT1-F1
#
_cell.length_a   1.000
_cell.length_b   1.000
_cell.length_c   1.000
_cell.angle_alpha   90.00
_cell.angle_beta   90.00
_cell.angle_gamma   90.00
#
_symmetry.space_group_name_H-M   'P 1'
#
loop_
_entity.id
_entity.type
_entity.pdbx_description
1 polymer ?
#
loop_
_entity_poly.entity_id
_entity_poly.type
_entity_poly.pdbx_seq_one_letter_code
_entity_poly.pdbx_strand_id
1 'polypeptide(L)'
;MYEPVPIYLNSEALETYKKFHKSHNTEAVSMSGDLAAEWSKLEEIPLRLSLIFHCVESVTSGEMSEKVSAETMNNAIQLTEWFKNESLRVYRLFDSEGDSEETPQQKQKRRLIRLIRRKGGRVKPRDIQQGIKDITTAPQAELELNELVKNGVGEWVNIETGNPGRPAREFQLFTRSTGQQSTNHAKNNGKNRGVVDQPTESDDSQPVPAPEPIGEQFEQTAPDDLGD
;
A
#
# COMPACT_ATOMS: atom_id res chain seq x y z
N MET A 1 14.00 -30.56 -18.57
CA MET A 1 13.40 -30.84 -17.26
C MET A 1 13.95 -29.79 -16.32
N TYR A 2 13.10 -28.94 -15.74
CA TYR A 2 13.55 -27.91 -14.80
C TYR A 2 13.41 -28.47 -13.38
N GLU A 3 14.50 -28.50 -12.62
CA GLU A 3 14.49 -28.92 -11.22
C GLU A 3 14.33 -27.68 -10.30
N PRO A 4 13.42 -27.72 -9.31
CA PRO A 4 13.28 -26.62 -8.37
C PRO A 4 14.54 -26.46 -7.51
N VAL A 5 15.09 -25.25 -7.44
CA VAL A 5 16.22 -24.93 -6.56
C VAL A 5 15.69 -24.41 -5.22
N PRO A 6 16.03 -25.04 -4.08
CA PRO A 6 15.62 -24.54 -2.78
C PRO A 6 16.42 -23.28 -2.42
N ILE A 7 15.72 -22.21 -2.07
CA ILE A 7 16.29 -20.98 -1.53
C ILE A 7 15.82 -20.83 -0.09
N TYR A 8 16.76 -20.59 0.82
CA TYR A 8 16.49 -20.54 2.26
C TYR A 8 16.48 -19.10 2.76
N LEU A 9 15.87 -18.89 3.93
CA LEU A 9 16.08 -17.64 4.67
C LEU A 9 17.35 -17.76 5.50
N ASN A 10 18.17 -16.71 5.55
CA ASN A 10 19.17 -16.62 6.61
C ASN A 10 18.48 -16.42 7.99
N SER A 11 19.22 -16.60 9.07
CA SER A 11 18.66 -16.52 10.43
C SER A 11 18.02 -15.17 10.75
N GLU A 12 18.60 -14.07 10.28
CA GLU A 12 18.09 -12.72 10.55
C GLU A 12 16.83 -12.40 9.72
N ALA A 13 16.77 -12.84 8.47
CA ALA A 13 15.61 -12.76 7.60
C ALA A 13 14.43 -13.56 8.18
N LEU A 14 14.70 -14.75 8.71
CA LEU A 14 13.70 -15.56 9.39
C LEU A 14 13.13 -14.83 10.62
N GLU A 15 13.98 -14.26 11.47
CA GLU A 15 13.52 -13.49 12.63
C GLU A 15 12.75 -12.22 12.24
N THR A 16 13.15 -11.57 11.15
CA THR A 16 12.44 -10.42 10.58
C THR A 16 11.05 -10.82 10.12
N TYR A 17 10.93 -11.91 9.36
CA TYR A 17 9.65 -12.43 8.90
C TYR A 17 8.75 -12.86 10.07
N LYS A 18 9.29 -13.57 11.08
CA LYS A 18 8.51 -13.97 12.27
C LYS A 18 7.91 -12.77 13.00
N LYS A 19 8.66 -11.68 13.13
CA LYS A 19 8.16 -10.42 13.74
C LYS A 19 7.00 -9.85 12.93
N PHE A 20 7.17 -9.75 11.60
CA PHE A 20 6.11 -9.32 10.70
C PHE A 20 4.87 -10.22 10.84
N HIS A 21 5.02 -11.53 10.70
CA HIS A 21 3.93 -12.51 10.77
C HIS A 21 3.15 -12.42 12.08
N LYS A 22 3.84 -12.24 13.21
CA LYS A 22 3.17 -12.04 14.51
C LYS A 22 2.38 -10.73 14.56
N SER A 23 2.95 -9.63 14.04
CA SER A 23 2.25 -8.34 13.99
C SER A 23 1.03 -8.42 13.07
N HIS A 24 1.23 -8.95 11.86
CA HIS A 24 0.19 -9.15 10.85
C HIS A 24 -0.96 -9.99 11.39
N ASN A 25 -0.67 -11.11 12.07
CA ASN A 25 -1.72 -11.95 12.62
C ASN A 25 -2.46 -11.29 13.78
N THR A 26 -1.79 -10.42 14.55
CA THR A 26 -2.46 -9.60 15.57
C THR A 26 -3.46 -8.62 14.91
N GLU A 27 -3.09 -8.02 13.79
CA GLU A 27 -3.97 -7.13 13.01
C GLU A 27 -5.13 -7.90 12.36
N ALA A 28 -4.86 -9.08 11.81
CA ALA A 28 -5.83 -9.92 11.10
C ALA A 28 -7.03 -10.30 11.97
N VAL A 29 -6.85 -10.46 13.30
CA VAL A 29 -7.96 -10.72 14.25
C VAL A 29 -9.05 -9.65 14.19
N SER A 30 -8.68 -8.41 13.88
CA SER A 30 -9.61 -7.28 13.81
C SER A 30 -10.26 -7.10 12.43
N MET A 31 -9.86 -7.88 11.43
CA MET A 31 -10.41 -7.82 10.08
C MET A 31 -11.67 -8.71 9.98
N SER A 32 -12.61 -8.31 9.13
CA SER A 32 -13.85 -9.05 8.88
C SER A 32 -14.24 -9.00 7.40
N GLY A 33 -15.12 -9.90 6.99
CA GLY A 33 -15.60 -10.00 5.61
C GLY A 33 -14.45 -10.15 4.60
N ASP A 34 -14.55 -9.42 3.49
CA ASP A 34 -13.58 -9.50 2.40
C ASP A 34 -12.17 -9.03 2.81
N LEU A 35 -12.07 -8.11 3.78
CA LEU A 35 -10.78 -7.68 4.33
C LEU A 35 -10.07 -8.81 5.10
N ALA A 36 -10.81 -9.70 5.77
CA ALA A 36 -10.20 -10.84 6.44
C ALA A 36 -9.56 -11.81 5.44
N ALA A 37 -10.25 -12.10 4.34
CA ALA A 37 -9.73 -12.96 3.27
C ALA A 37 -8.49 -12.34 2.58
N GLU A 38 -8.48 -11.01 2.41
CA GLU A 38 -7.31 -10.30 1.89
C GLU A 38 -6.12 -10.36 2.86
N TRP A 39 -6.35 -10.15 4.16
CA TRP A 39 -5.30 -10.26 5.18
C TRP A 39 -4.69 -11.66 5.23
N SER A 40 -5.48 -12.73 5.08
CA SER A 40 -4.95 -14.10 5.04
C SER A 40 -3.98 -14.32 3.87
N LYS A 41 -4.17 -13.66 2.73
CA LYS A 41 -3.23 -13.78 1.60
C LYS A 41 -1.93 -13.03 1.87
N LEU A 42 -2.03 -11.83 2.46
CA LEU A 42 -0.89 -10.95 2.69
C LEU A 42 0.11 -11.49 3.73
N GLU A 43 -0.29 -12.48 4.54
CA GLU A 43 0.59 -13.15 5.51
C GLU A 43 1.82 -13.79 4.86
N GLU A 44 1.64 -14.50 3.74
CA GLU A 44 2.73 -15.23 3.05
C GLU A 44 3.44 -14.39 1.97
N ILE A 45 2.84 -13.28 1.53
CA ILE A 45 3.33 -12.48 0.39
C ILE A 45 4.77 -11.99 0.56
N PRO A 46 5.25 -11.57 1.75
CA PRO A 46 6.64 -11.18 1.92
C PRO A 46 7.63 -12.28 1.56
N LEU A 47 7.31 -13.56 1.81
CA LEU A 47 8.18 -14.68 1.42
C LEU A 47 8.33 -14.75 -0.09
N ARG A 48 7.20 -14.65 -0.82
CA ARG A 48 7.18 -14.73 -2.29
C ARG A 48 7.90 -13.52 -2.91
N LEU A 49 7.64 -12.32 -2.40
CA LEU A 49 8.31 -11.10 -2.85
C LEU A 49 9.80 -11.13 -2.56
N SER A 50 10.20 -11.64 -1.39
CA SER A 50 11.62 -11.76 -1.02
C SER A 50 12.38 -12.69 -1.96
N LEU A 51 11.75 -13.77 -2.43
CA LEU A 51 12.34 -14.66 -3.43
C LEU A 51 12.51 -13.95 -4.78
N ILE A 52 11.51 -13.18 -5.22
CA ILE A 52 11.60 -12.40 -6.46
C ILE A 52 12.75 -11.38 -6.36
N PHE A 53 12.81 -10.62 -5.27
CA PHE A 53 13.86 -9.63 -5.04
C PHE A 53 15.24 -10.29 -4.99
N HIS A 54 15.36 -11.42 -4.30
CA HIS A 54 16.59 -12.22 -4.25
C HIS A 54 17.05 -12.66 -5.64
N CYS A 55 16.13 -13.13 -6.50
CA CYS A 55 16.47 -13.50 -7.87
C CYS A 55 16.96 -12.29 -8.68
N VAL A 56 16.32 -11.13 -8.54
CA VAL A 56 16.75 -9.90 -9.21
C VAL A 56 18.12 -9.46 -8.72
N GLU A 57 18.32 -9.41 -7.39
CA GLU A 57 19.60 -9.08 -6.76
C GLU A 57 20.71 -10.00 -7.27
N SER A 58 20.46 -11.31 -7.32
CA SER A 58 21.42 -12.32 -7.78
C SER A 58 21.83 -12.14 -9.24
N VAL A 59 20.90 -11.74 -10.12
CA VAL A 59 21.20 -11.44 -11.52
C VAL A 59 21.99 -10.13 -11.64
N THR A 60 21.67 -9.12 -10.82
CA THR A 60 22.35 -7.82 -10.87
C THR A 60 23.77 -7.84 -10.27
N SER A 61 24.00 -8.66 -9.23
CA SER A 61 25.32 -8.83 -8.61
C SER A 61 26.21 -9.80 -9.39
N GLY A 62 25.61 -10.71 -10.18
CA GLY A 62 26.30 -11.82 -10.82
C GLY A 62 26.59 -12.99 -9.86
N GLU A 63 26.08 -12.95 -8.63
CA GLU A 63 26.27 -13.97 -7.60
C GLU A 63 24.93 -14.51 -7.11
N MET A 64 24.70 -15.81 -7.24
CA MET A 64 23.50 -16.48 -6.72
C MET A 64 23.76 -16.99 -5.31
N SER A 65 23.31 -16.23 -4.31
CA SER A 65 23.28 -16.71 -2.91
C SER A 65 22.16 -17.76 -2.75
N GLU A 66 22.39 -18.80 -1.96
CA GLU A 66 21.34 -19.78 -1.60
C GLU A 66 20.41 -19.25 -0.49
N LYS A 67 20.72 -18.07 0.05
CA LYS A 67 20.02 -17.50 1.20
C LYS A 67 19.55 -16.07 0.95
N VAL A 68 18.27 -15.83 1.20
CA VAL A 68 17.66 -14.50 1.25
C VAL A 68 18.20 -13.74 2.45
N SER A 69 18.62 -12.49 2.21
CA SER A 69 19.14 -11.59 3.23
C SER A 69 18.04 -10.95 4.06
N ALA A 70 18.38 -10.39 5.22
CA ALA A 70 17.44 -9.64 6.05
C ALA A 70 17.00 -8.33 5.38
N GLU A 71 17.87 -7.71 4.59
CA GLU A 71 17.56 -6.50 3.83
C GLU A 71 16.50 -6.79 2.75
N THR A 72 16.73 -7.84 1.96
CA THR A 72 15.79 -8.31 0.93
C THR A 72 14.41 -8.62 1.54
N MET A 73 14.39 -9.29 2.71
CA MET A 73 13.16 -9.57 3.45
C MET A 73 12.47 -8.29 3.94
N ASN A 74 13.21 -7.32 4.48
CA ASN A 74 12.64 -6.04 4.91
C ASN A 74 12.04 -5.25 3.73
N ASN A 75 12.68 -5.29 2.56
CA ASN A 75 12.15 -4.65 1.35
C ASN A 75 10.82 -5.29 0.92
N ALA A 76 10.75 -6.63 0.96
CA ALA A 76 9.53 -7.37 0.66
C ALA A 76 8.39 -7.09 1.65
N ILE A 77 8.71 -6.99 2.94
CA ILE A 77 7.76 -6.60 3.99
C ILE A 77 7.25 -5.18 3.77
N GLN A 78 8.13 -4.22 3.45
CA GLN A 78 7.74 -2.83 3.19
C GLN A 78 6.75 -2.73 2.02
N LEU A 79 6.98 -3.46 0.93
CA LEU A 79 6.04 -3.51 -0.18
C LEU A 79 4.71 -4.16 0.21
N THR A 80 4.75 -5.20 1.05
CA THR A 80 3.53 -5.84 1.59
C THR A 80 2.74 -4.88 2.48
N GLU A 81 3.39 -4.09 3.34
CA GLU A 81 2.74 -3.07 4.15
C GLU A 81 2.12 -1.96 3.28
N TRP A 82 2.75 -1.61 2.16
CA TRP A 82 2.11 -0.74 1.18
C TRP A 82 0.83 -1.37 0.61
N PHE A 83 0.87 -2.66 0.21
CA PHE A 83 -0.33 -3.36 -0.26
C PHE A 83 -1.44 -3.43 0.79
N LYS A 84 -1.11 -3.68 2.07
CA LYS A 84 -2.10 -3.63 3.18
C LYS A 84 -2.82 -2.27 3.23
N ASN A 85 -2.05 -1.19 3.19
CA ASN A 85 -2.61 0.16 3.21
C ASN A 85 -3.46 0.46 1.97
N GLU A 86 -3.02 -0.01 0.80
CA GLU A 86 -3.74 0.17 -0.45
C GLU A 86 -5.07 -0.62 -0.47
N SER A 87 -5.07 -1.86 0.01
CA SER A 87 -6.29 -2.66 0.19
C SER A 87 -7.29 -1.92 1.09
N LEU A 88 -6.86 -1.39 2.24
CA LEU A 88 -7.74 -0.56 3.09
C LEU A 88 -8.27 0.67 2.36
N ARG A 89 -7.44 1.33 1.56
CA ARG A 89 -7.84 2.52 0.80
C ARG A 89 -8.92 2.17 -0.23
N VAL A 90 -8.77 1.05 -0.94
CA VAL A 90 -9.69 0.58 -1.97
C VAL A 90 -11.00 0.08 -1.37
N TYR A 91 -10.96 -0.78 -0.35
CA TYR A 91 -12.18 -1.29 0.30
C TYR A 91 -13.00 -0.16 0.92
N ARG A 92 -12.37 0.89 1.46
CA ARG A 92 -13.09 2.08 1.94
C ARG A 92 -13.77 2.89 0.85
N LEU A 93 -13.26 2.84 -0.39
CA LEU A 93 -13.92 3.47 -1.52
C LEU A 93 -15.22 2.73 -1.85
N PHE A 94 -15.19 1.40 -1.85
CA PHE A 94 -16.38 0.57 -2.12
C PHE A 94 -17.38 0.60 -0.97
N ASP A 95 -16.92 0.58 0.28
CA ASP A 95 -17.78 0.77 1.45
C ASP A 95 -18.57 2.08 1.35
N SER A 96 -17.98 3.14 0.77
CA SER A 96 -18.65 4.44 0.62
C SER A 96 -19.82 4.45 -0.37
N GLU A 97 -20.02 3.37 -1.12
CA GLU A 97 -21.05 3.23 -2.15
C GLU A 97 -22.19 2.26 -1.77
N GLY A 98 -22.09 1.56 -0.63
CA GLY A 98 -23.09 0.57 -0.19
C GLY A 98 -23.77 0.88 1.15
N ASP A 99 -25.10 1.01 1.13
CA ASP A 99 -25.97 1.02 2.30
C ASP A 99 -25.99 -0.38 2.96
N SER A 100 -25.20 -0.59 4.01
CA SER A 100 -25.35 -1.72 4.94
C SER A 100 -24.74 -1.38 6.29
N GLU A 101 -25.42 -1.79 7.37
CA GLU A 101 -25.20 -1.50 8.80
C GLU A 101 -23.85 -0.87 9.19
N GLU A 102 -23.68 0.42 8.90
CA GLU A 102 -22.50 1.14 9.37
C GLU A 102 -22.56 1.29 10.90
N THR A 103 -21.51 0.84 11.57
CA THR A 103 -21.28 1.15 12.98
C THR A 103 -21.23 2.67 13.18
N PRO A 104 -21.60 3.19 14.38
CA PRO A 104 -21.52 4.62 14.67
C PRO A 104 -20.13 5.22 14.38
N GLN A 105 -19.07 4.44 14.62
CA GLN A 105 -17.68 4.80 14.37
C GLN A 105 -17.40 4.96 12.86
N GLN A 106 -17.91 4.06 12.03
CA GLN A 106 -17.78 4.17 10.56
C GLN A 106 -18.53 5.40 10.03
N LYS A 107 -19.74 5.67 10.53
CA LYS A 107 -20.51 6.89 10.18
C LYS A 107 -19.76 8.16 10.54
N GLN A 108 -19.18 8.21 11.74
CA GLN A 108 -18.38 9.34 12.20
C GLN A 108 -17.14 9.54 11.31
N LYS A 109 -16.42 8.46 10.98
CA LYS A 109 -15.25 8.51 10.09
C LYS A 109 -15.60 9.00 8.69
N ARG A 110 -16.71 8.52 8.10
CA ARG A 110 -17.21 9.00 6.81
C ARG A 110 -17.60 10.48 6.86
N ARG A 111 -18.27 10.91 7.94
CA ARG A 111 -18.63 12.32 8.16
C ARG A 111 -17.39 13.20 8.25
N LEU A 112 -16.35 12.74 8.94
CA LEU A 112 -15.06 13.42 9.03
C LEU A 112 -14.40 13.55 7.67
N ILE A 113 -14.25 12.46 6.90
CA ILE A 113 -13.67 12.50 5.55
C ILE A 113 -14.47 13.43 4.63
N ARG A 114 -15.81 13.38 4.69
CA ARG A 114 -16.70 14.24 3.89
C ARG A 114 -16.53 15.72 4.24
N LEU A 115 -16.41 16.04 5.53
CA LEU A 115 -16.15 17.42 5.99
C LEU A 115 -14.80 17.92 5.44
N ILE A 116 -13.75 17.11 5.54
CA ILE A 116 -12.42 17.48 5.06
C ILE A 116 -12.43 17.70 3.55
N ARG A 117 -13.10 16.84 2.77
CA ARG A 117 -13.31 17.04 1.33
C ARG A 117 -14.03 18.36 1.03
N ARG A 118 -15.09 18.69 1.78
CA ARG A 118 -15.81 19.97 1.63
C ARG A 118 -14.95 21.20 1.94
N LYS A 119 -13.97 21.06 2.85
CA LYS A 119 -12.98 22.10 3.15
C LYS A 119 -11.78 22.14 2.17
N GLY A 120 -11.85 21.42 1.05
CA GLY A 120 -10.80 21.42 0.03
C GLY A 120 -9.67 20.42 0.30
N GLY A 121 -9.92 19.39 1.11
CA GLY A 121 -9.00 18.28 1.35
C GLY A 121 -7.90 18.56 2.37
N ARG A 122 -7.86 19.75 2.98
CA ARG A 122 -6.89 20.15 4.01
C ARG A 122 -7.59 20.78 5.20
N VAL A 123 -7.17 20.45 6.42
CA VAL A 123 -7.79 20.93 7.67
C VAL A 123 -6.79 21.03 8.83
N LYS A 124 -7.06 21.95 9.77
CA LYS A 124 -6.44 21.97 11.11
C LYS A 124 -7.33 21.25 12.13
N PRO A 125 -6.81 20.83 13.30
CA PRO A 125 -7.64 20.30 14.38
C PRO A 125 -8.82 21.20 14.77
N ARG A 126 -8.62 22.53 14.71
CA ARG A 126 -9.67 23.52 15.00
C ARG A 126 -10.79 23.54 13.94
N ASP A 127 -10.48 23.20 12.69
CA ASP A 127 -11.46 23.11 11.62
C ASP A 127 -12.43 21.96 11.81
N ILE A 128 -11.97 20.89 12.46
CA ILE A 128 -12.77 19.71 12.80
C ILE A 128 -13.73 20.02 13.94
N GLN A 129 -13.26 20.69 15.00
CA GLN A 129 -14.11 21.10 16.13
C GLN A 129 -15.30 21.96 15.69
N GLN A 130 -15.09 22.85 14.72
CA GLN A 130 -16.15 23.70 14.20
C GLN A 130 -17.13 22.96 13.28
N GLY A 131 -16.73 21.83 12.70
CA GLY A 131 -17.53 21.09 11.72
C GLY A 131 -18.22 19.83 12.25
N ILE A 132 -17.75 19.26 13.37
CA ILE A 132 -18.31 18.05 13.99
C ILE A 132 -18.61 18.33 15.46
N LYS A 133 -19.90 18.37 15.79
CA LYS A 133 -20.38 18.67 17.16
C LYS A 133 -19.84 17.70 18.22
N ASP A 134 -19.57 16.46 17.83
CA ASP A 134 -19.14 15.37 18.73
C ASP A 134 -17.63 15.44 19.07
N ILE A 135 -16.87 16.29 18.37
CA ILE A 135 -15.44 16.51 18.61
C ILE A 135 -15.25 17.92 19.13
N THR A 136 -15.12 18.07 20.45
CA THR A 136 -15.12 19.38 21.10
C THR A 136 -13.72 19.91 21.42
N THR A 137 -12.70 19.05 21.43
CA THR A 137 -11.35 19.41 21.86
C THR A 137 -10.29 19.18 20.78
N ALA A 138 -9.18 19.92 20.87
CA ALA A 138 -8.05 19.77 19.93
C ALA A 138 -7.37 18.40 20.02
N PRO A 139 -7.11 17.84 21.22
CA PRO A 139 -6.55 16.50 21.34
C PRO A 139 -7.45 15.42 20.73
N GLN A 140 -8.78 15.54 20.90
CA GLN A 140 -9.72 14.59 20.31
C GLN A 140 -9.73 14.68 18.77
N ALA A 141 -9.70 15.90 18.21
CA ALA A 141 -9.58 16.09 16.77
C ALA A 141 -8.24 15.54 16.23
N GLU A 142 -7.13 15.75 16.94
CA GLU A 142 -5.83 15.19 16.55
C GLU A 142 -5.82 13.66 16.60
N LEU A 143 -6.44 13.05 17.62
CA LEU A 143 -6.55 11.61 17.71
C LEU A 143 -7.30 11.02 16.51
N GLU A 144 -8.44 11.60 16.15
CA GLU A 144 -9.24 11.16 15.00
C GLU A 144 -8.49 11.35 13.67
N LEU A 145 -7.75 12.45 13.52
CA LEU A 145 -6.92 12.69 12.34
C LEU A 145 -5.70 11.75 12.30
N ASN A 146 -5.09 11.44 13.45
CA ASN A 146 -4.00 10.47 13.56
C ASN A 146 -4.49 9.06 13.20
N GLU A 147 -5.71 8.70 13.59
CA GLU A 147 -6.33 7.47 13.11
C GLU A 147 -6.48 7.49 11.59
N LEU A 148 -6.86 8.61 10.96
CA LEU A 148 -6.86 8.71 9.49
C LEU A 148 -5.46 8.55 8.87
N VAL A 149 -4.42 9.10 9.49
CA VAL A 149 -3.01 8.94 9.03
C VAL A 149 -2.54 7.50 9.18
N LYS A 150 -2.74 6.89 10.36
CA LYS A 150 -2.45 5.47 10.62
C LYS A 150 -3.14 4.56 9.62
N ASN A 151 -4.32 4.97 9.19
CA ASN A 151 -5.12 4.26 8.22
C ASN A 151 -4.77 4.59 6.75
N GLY A 152 -3.76 5.42 6.46
CA GLY A 152 -3.35 5.75 5.09
C GLY A 152 -4.37 6.58 4.30
N VAL A 153 -5.24 7.34 4.98
CA VAL A 153 -6.25 8.20 4.31
C VAL A 153 -5.68 9.59 3.98
N GLY A 154 -4.62 9.99 4.68
CA GLY A 154 -3.97 11.28 4.50
C GLY A 154 -2.70 11.37 5.34
N GLU A 155 -2.09 12.54 5.34
CA GLU A 155 -0.84 12.82 6.05
C GLU A 155 -0.85 14.19 6.74
N TRP A 156 0.08 14.40 7.66
CA TRP A 156 0.35 15.71 8.23
C TRP A 156 1.39 16.45 7.42
N VAL A 157 1.04 17.65 6.94
CA VAL A 157 1.93 18.54 6.19
C VAL A 157 2.27 19.75 7.05
N ASN A 158 3.56 20.11 7.11
CA ASN A 158 4.01 21.33 7.78
C ASN A 158 3.69 22.53 6.89
N ILE A 159 3.09 23.58 7.47
CA ILE A 159 2.86 24.85 6.79
C ILE A 159 3.83 25.91 7.30
N GLU A 160 4.45 26.62 6.37
CA GLU A 160 5.29 27.77 6.67
C GLU A 160 4.40 28.92 7.18
N THR A 161 4.38 29.11 8.50
CA THR A 161 3.84 30.34 9.08
C THR A 161 4.96 31.36 9.15
N GLY A 162 4.79 32.53 8.53
CA GLY A 162 5.78 33.63 8.50
C GLY A 162 6.13 34.26 9.85
N ASN A 163 5.71 33.65 10.97
CA ASN A 163 6.08 34.06 12.33
C ASN A 163 7.10 33.07 12.91
N PRO A 164 8.16 33.55 13.61
CA PRO A 164 9.09 32.69 14.31
C PRO A 164 8.37 32.01 15.49
N GLY A 165 7.92 30.78 15.29
CA GLY A 165 7.15 30.00 16.25
C GLY A 165 7.03 28.53 15.85
N ARG A 166 6.34 27.72 16.67
CA ARG A 166 6.13 26.28 16.41
C ARG A 166 5.49 26.09 15.02
N PRO A 167 6.07 25.28 14.12
CA PRO A 167 5.52 25.07 12.78
C PRO A 167 4.10 24.54 12.90
N ALA A 168 3.16 25.25 12.26
CA ALA A 168 1.78 24.80 12.21
C ALA A 168 1.69 23.60 11.26
N ARG A 169 0.79 22.66 11.57
CA ARG A 169 0.57 21.46 10.77
C ARG A 169 -0.88 21.39 10.34
N GLU A 170 -1.10 20.92 9.12
CA GLU A 170 -2.41 20.64 8.55
C GLU A 170 -2.48 19.17 8.15
N PHE A 171 -3.64 18.56 8.35
CA PHE A 171 -3.91 17.24 7.81
C PHE A 171 -4.39 17.39 6.36
N GLN A 172 -3.82 16.61 5.45
CA GLN A 172 -4.16 16.58 4.03
C GLN A 172 -4.64 15.19 3.63
N LEU A 173 -5.83 15.11 3.01
CA LEU A 173 -6.32 13.87 2.40
C LEU A 173 -5.50 13.50 1.16
N PHE A 174 -5.22 12.21 1.00
CA PHE A 174 -4.80 11.69 -0.30
C PHE A 174 -6.00 11.75 -1.26
N THR A 175 -5.88 12.55 -2.32
CA THR A 175 -6.90 12.64 -3.38
C THR A 175 -6.51 11.75 -4.56
N ARG A 176 -7.49 11.37 -5.40
CA ARG A 176 -7.26 10.60 -6.64
C ARG A 176 -6.23 11.24 -7.59
N SER A 177 -5.89 12.52 -7.44
CA SER A 177 -4.94 13.23 -8.30
C SER A 177 -3.67 13.71 -7.59
N THR A 178 -3.51 13.47 -6.29
CA THR A 178 -2.25 13.79 -5.59
C THR A 178 -1.43 12.51 -5.49
N GLY A 179 -0.96 12.04 -6.65
CA GLY A 179 0.28 11.28 -6.69
C GLY A 179 1.37 12.15 -6.05
N GLN A 180 2.19 11.54 -5.21
CA GLN A 180 3.20 12.17 -4.39
C GLN A 180 3.95 13.28 -5.13
N GLN A 181 3.82 14.52 -4.66
CA GLN A 181 4.86 15.51 -4.84
C GLN A 181 5.35 15.91 -3.46
N SER A 182 6.20 15.05 -2.89
CA SER A 182 7.21 15.52 -1.96
C SER A 182 8.21 16.32 -2.79
N THR A 183 8.03 17.63 -2.87
CA THR A 183 9.10 18.54 -3.27
C THR A 183 9.49 19.35 -2.05
N ASN A 184 10.40 18.81 -1.24
CA ASN A 184 11.30 19.64 -0.46
C ASN A 184 12.11 20.47 -1.46
N HIS A 185 11.67 21.72 -1.64
CA HIS A 185 12.28 22.68 -2.54
C HIS A 185 13.59 23.19 -1.92
N ALA A 186 14.65 22.39 -2.03
CA ALA A 186 16.00 22.88 -1.79
C ALA A 186 16.37 23.83 -2.94
N LYS A 187 16.42 25.12 -2.63
CA LYS A 187 16.92 26.17 -3.53
C LYS A 187 18.33 25.80 -3.98
N ASN A 188 18.50 25.41 -5.24
CA ASN A 188 19.80 25.43 -5.88
C ASN A 188 19.74 26.41 -7.06
N ASN A 189 20.32 27.58 -6.81
CA ASN A 189 20.48 28.66 -7.79
C ASN A 189 21.66 28.30 -8.69
N GLY A 190 21.37 27.62 -9.80
CA GLY A 190 22.36 27.28 -10.82
C GLY A 190 21.79 27.54 -12.20
N LYS A 191 22.24 28.62 -12.83
CA LYS A 191 21.99 28.95 -14.24
C LYS A 191 22.18 27.71 -15.11
N ASN A 192 21.18 27.32 -15.89
CA ASN A 192 21.43 26.62 -17.14
C ASN A 192 20.53 27.14 -18.26
N ARG A 193 21.21 27.49 -19.36
CA ARG A 193 20.69 28.01 -20.63
C ARG A 193 19.97 26.88 -21.36
N GLY A 194 18.92 27.28 -22.07
CA GLY A 194 18.03 26.38 -22.78
C GLY A 194 18.66 25.61 -23.93
N VAL A 195 18.06 24.45 -24.20
CA VAL A 195 17.91 23.85 -25.53
C VAL A 195 16.50 23.25 -25.55
N VAL A 196 15.72 23.68 -26.53
CA VAL A 196 14.40 23.14 -26.88
C VAL A 196 14.67 22.05 -27.89
N ASP A 197 14.23 20.81 -27.62
CA ASP A 197 14.12 19.76 -28.63
C ASP A 197 12.68 19.24 -28.67
N GLN A 198 12.13 19.24 -29.88
CA GLN A 198 10.78 18.85 -30.24
C GLN A 198 10.60 17.33 -30.24
N PRO A 199 9.36 16.81 -30.10
CA PRO A 199 9.10 15.38 -30.16
C PRO A 199 9.02 14.89 -31.62
N THR A 200 9.80 13.86 -31.96
CA THR A 200 9.57 13.05 -33.16
C THR A 200 8.71 11.85 -32.81
N GLU A 201 7.49 11.84 -33.34
CA GLU A 201 6.61 10.68 -33.37
C GLU A 201 7.23 9.57 -34.23
N SER A 202 7.30 8.36 -33.68
CA SER A 202 7.37 7.13 -34.49
C SER A 202 6.38 6.14 -33.91
N ASP A 203 5.29 6.00 -34.66
CA ASP A 203 4.26 4.98 -34.59
C ASP A 203 4.85 3.68 -35.14
N ASP A 204 4.87 2.63 -34.31
CA ASP A 204 5.09 1.25 -34.77
C ASP A 204 4.19 0.31 -33.96
N SER A 205 2.89 0.44 -34.22
CA SER A 205 1.89 -0.51 -33.82
C SER A 205 1.90 -1.71 -34.80
N GLN A 206 2.44 -2.86 -34.39
CA GLN A 206 2.15 -4.14 -35.04
C GLN A 206 1.28 -5.01 -34.11
N PRO A 207 0.21 -5.66 -34.61
CA PRO A 207 -0.76 -6.37 -33.78
C PRO A 207 -0.25 -7.76 -33.38
N VAL A 208 -0.42 -8.12 -32.11
CA VAL A 208 -0.16 -9.47 -31.59
C VAL A 208 -1.23 -10.44 -32.12
N PRO A 209 -0.89 -11.59 -32.73
CA PRO A 209 -1.88 -12.54 -33.20
C PRO A 209 -2.58 -13.26 -32.03
N ALA A 210 -3.87 -13.53 -32.20
CA ALA A 210 -4.73 -14.20 -31.23
C ALA A 210 -4.28 -15.65 -30.95
N PRO A 211 -4.38 -16.13 -29.71
CA PRO A 211 -4.05 -17.52 -29.37
C PRO A 211 -5.09 -18.50 -29.95
N GLU A 212 -4.60 -19.56 -30.61
CA GLU A 212 -5.44 -20.65 -31.11
C GLU A 212 -6.00 -21.52 -29.96
N PRO A 213 -7.22 -22.06 -30.10
CA PRO A 213 -7.85 -22.88 -29.07
C PRO A 213 -7.20 -24.27 -29.00
N ILE A 214 -6.66 -24.62 -27.83
CA ILE A 214 -6.16 -25.96 -27.54
C ILE A 214 -7.35 -26.89 -27.33
N GLY A 215 -7.42 -27.94 -28.15
CA GLY A 215 -8.47 -28.96 -28.15
C GLY A 215 -8.55 -29.76 -26.85
N GLU A 216 -9.78 -30.06 -26.46
CA GLU A 216 -10.18 -30.95 -25.38
C GLU A 216 -9.66 -32.38 -25.62
N GLN A 217 -8.76 -32.88 -24.79
CA GLN A 217 -8.58 -34.32 -24.54
C GLN A 217 -8.13 -34.54 -23.09
N PHE A 218 -9.11 -34.70 -22.18
CA PHE A 218 -8.93 -35.43 -20.93
C PHE A 218 -10.05 -36.45 -20.83
N GLU A 219 -9.75 -37.70 -21.14
CA GLU A 219 -10.54 -38.82 -20.68
C GLU A 219 -9.64 -40.06 -20.49
N GLN A 220 -9.93 -40.80 -19.42
CA GLN A 220 -9.34 -42.07 -18.94
C GLN A 220 -8.10 -41.95 -18.05
N THR A 221 -8.00 -42.58 -16.87
CA THR A 221 -8.86 -43.50 -16.11
C THR A 221 -8.27 -43.56 -14.70
N ALA A 222 -9.10 -43.49 -13.66
CA ALA A 222 -8.69 -43.79 -12.29
C ALA A 222 -8.51 -45.32 -12.12
N PRO A 223 -7.46 -45.80 -11.43
CA PRO A 223 -7.43 -47.17 -10.96
C PRO A 223 -8.19 -47.28 -9.63
N ASP A 224 -9.32 -48.01 -9.67
CA ASP A 224 -9.94 -48.65 -8.52
C ASP A 224 -9.02 -49.78 -8.04
N ASP A 225 -8.32 -49.59 -6.92
CA ASP A 225 -7.79 -50.70 -6.13
C ASP A 225 -7.58 -50.28 -4.66
N LEU A 226 -8.61 -50.50 -3.84
CA LEU A 226 -8.50 -50.59 -2.38
C LEU A 226 -8.95 -52.01 -2.01
N GLY A 227 -7.97 -52.91 -1.92
CA GLY A 227 -8.12 -54.26 -1.39
C GLY A 227 -7.83 -54.32 0.11
N ASP A 228 -8.77 -55.00 0.79
CA ASP A 228 -8.78 -55.68 2.10
C ASP A 228 -8.38 -54.96 3.41
#